data_AF-A0A7Y0HWM5-F1
#
_entry.id   AF-A0A7Y0HWM5-F1
#
_cell.length_a   1.000
_cell.length_b   1.000
_cell.length_c   1.000
_cell.angle_alpha   90.00
_cell.angle_beta   90.00
_cell.angle_gamma   90.00
#
_symmetry.space_group_name_H-M   'P 1'
#
loop_
_entity.id
_entity.type
_entity.pdbx_description
1 polymer ?
#
loop_
_entity_poly.entity_id
_entity_poly.type
_entity_poly.pdbx_seq_one_letter_code
_entity_poly.pdbx_strand_id
1 'polypeptide(L)'
;MTDIDLTNIDVTNLDLSALDRVAVWYGNLPDAAQKALSIVIGAVVAYVVFKIVAKIIKGIVISAIAAILAFLLATVPGNMILSNAYDRVEQQVTASLSQAQ
;
A
#
# COMPACT_ATOMS: atom_id res chain seq x y z
N MET A 1 26.43 19.71 -7.01
CA MET A 1 25.90 18.53 -7.72
C MET A 1 26.62 17.36 -7.11
N THR A 2 25.90 16.47 -6.41
CA THR A 2 26.52 15.35 -5.69
C THR A 2 26.99 14.32 -6.71
N ASP A 3 28.29 14.32 -6.99
CA ASP A 3 28.95 13.23 -7.71
C ASP A 3 28.62 11.92 -6.98
N ILE A 4 27.99 11.00 -7.70
CA ILE A 4 27.76 9.65 -7.21
C ILE A 4 29.14 8.99 -7.20
N ASP A 5 29.72 8.82 -6.02
CA ASP A 5 31.04 8.21 -5.87
C ASP A 5 30.94 6.69 -6.07
N LEU A 6 31.33 6.26 -7.26
CA LEU A 6 31.28 4.86 -7.72
C LEU A 6 32.51 4.05 -7.27
N THR A 7 33.46 4.66 -6.56
CA THR A 7 34.72 4.00 -6.19
C THR A 7 34.58 2.96 -5.07
N ASN A 8 33.43 2.92 -4.39
CA ASN A 8 33.19 2.04 -3.24
C ASN A 8 31.95 1.13 -3.41
N ILE A 9 31.58 0.81 -4.65
CA ILE A 9 30.56 -0.21 -4.90
C ILE A 9 31.22 -1.58 -4.74
N ASP A 10 30.86 -2.30 -3.68
CA ASP A 10 31.32 -3.67 -3.42
C ASP A 10 30.74 -4.63 -4.46
N VAL A 11 31.50 -4.83 -5.54
CA VAL A 11 31.18 -5.72 -6.67
C VAL A 11 31.87 -7.08 -6.54
N THR A 12 32.55 -7.34 -5.43
CA THR A 12 33.42 -8.50 -5.23
C THR A 12 32.68 -9.84 -5.26
N ASN A 13 31.35 -9.82 -5.11
CA ASN A 13 30.47 -10.98 -5.16
C ASN A 13 29.68 -11.13 -6.49
N LEU A 14 29.83 -10.19 -7.42
CA LEU A 14 29.25 -10.26 -8.75
C LEU A 14 30.30 -10.86 -9.67
N ASP A 15 30.05 -12.02 -10.26
CA ASP A 15 30.95 -12.73 -11.16
C ASP A 15 31.59 -11.79 -12.20
N LEU A 16 32.79 -11.28 -11.88
CA LEU A 16 33.38 -10.10 -12.52
C LEU A 16 33.55 -10.30 -14.02
N SER A 17 33.72 -11.55 -14.48
CA SER A 17 33.86 -11.89 -15.89
C SER A 17 32.61 -11.61 -16.72
N ALA A 18 31.41 -11.71 -16.15
CA ALA A 18 30.17 -11.50 -16.87
C ALA A 18 29.82 -10.00 -16.95
N LEU A 19 30.01 -9.27 -15.86
CA LEU A 19 29.74 -7.83 -15.81
C LEU A 19 30.75 -7.04 -16.65
N ASP A 20 32.03 -7.40 -16.62
CA ASP A 20 33.06 -6.75 -17.43
C ASP A 20 32.80 -6.98 -18.93
N ARG A 21 32.36 -8.19 -19.31
CA ARG A 21 31.96 -8.51 -20.69
C ARG A 21 30.72 -7.72 -21.15
N VAL A 22 29.74 -7.52 -20.27
CA VAL A 22 28.56 -6.70 -20.55
C VAL A 22 28.93 -5.22 -20.66
N ALA A 23 29.83 -4.73 -19.81
CA ALA A 23 30.32 -3.36 -19.85
C ALA A 23 31.09 -3.07 -21.16
N VAL A 24 31.98 -3.97 -21.57
CA VAL A 24 32.70 -3.87 -22.85
C VAL A 24 31.74 -3.93 -24.04
N TRP A 25 30.72 -4.78 -24.01
CA TRP A 25 29.69 -4.82 -25.05
C TRP A 25 28.91 -3.51 -25.10
N TYR A 26 28.42 -3.02 -23.96
CA TYR A 26 27.69 -1.76 -23.84
C TYR A 26 28.50 -0.56 -24.33
N GLY A 27 29.79 -0.48 -23.96
CA GLY A 27 30.70 0.58 -24.39
C GLY A 27 30.99 0.59 -25.90
N ASN A 28 30.82 -0.55 -26.58
CA ASN A 28 30.98 -0.66 -28.04
C ASN A 28 29.69 -0.36 -28.83
N LEU A 29 28.55 -0.10 -28.17
CA LEU A 29 27.32 0.29 -28.87
C LEU A 29 27.40 1.74 -29.37
N PRO A 30 26.82 2.05 -30.55
CA PRO A 30 26.61 3.43 -31.00
C PRO A 30 25.77 4.23 -30.00
N ASP A 31 26.03 5.54 -29.86
CA ASP A 31 25.36 6.42 -28.88
C ASP A 31 23.83 6.31 -28.87
N ALA A 32 23.22 6.20 -30.04
CA ALA A 32 21.77 6.05 -30.17
C ALA A 32 21.26 4.75 -29.53
N ALA A 33 22.02 3.65 -29.68
CA ALA A 33 21.66 2.36 -29.12
C ALA A 33 21.84 2.31 -27.59
N GLN A 34 22.88 2.95 -27.06
CA GLN A 34 23.07 3.09 -25.61
C GLN A 34 21.91 3.87 -24.96
N LYS A 35 21.51 5.00 -25.56
CA LYS A 35 20.38 5.81 -25.09
C LYS A 35 19.06 5.05 -25.15
N ALA A 36 18.82 4.32 -26.24
CA ALA A 36 17.63 3.48 -26.35
C ALA A 36 17.60 2.41 -25.25
N LEU A 37 18.74 1.75 -25.01
CA LEU A 37 18.85 0.70 -24.00
C LEU A 37 18.63 1.24 -22.58
N SER A 38 19.19 2.40 -22.24
CA SER A 38 19.00 3.01 -20.92
C SER A 38 17.54 3.39 -20.67
N ILE A 39 16.84 3.92 -21.68
CA ILE A 39 15.40 4.22 -21.61
C ILE A 39 14.60 2.93 -21.38
N VAL A 40 14.90 1.86 -22.12
CA VAL A 40 14.20 0.58 -22.00
C VAL A 40 14.40 -0.02 -20.62
N ILE A 41 15.64 -0.07 -20.13
CA ILE A 41 15.94 -0.58 -18.78
C ILE A 41 15.23 0.27 -17.72
N GLY A 42 15.28 1.60 -17.84
CA GLY A 42 14.59 2.51 -16.94
C GLY A 42 13.08 2.27 -16.92
N ALA A 43 12.45 2.09 -18.08
CA ALA A 43 11.03 1.80 -18.20
C ALA A 43 10.66 0.45 -17.57
N VAL A 44 11.47 -0.59 -17.77
CA VAL A 44 11.26 -1.92 -17.17
C VAL A 44 11.35 -1.84 -15.65
N VAL A 45 12.39 -1.21 -15.12
CA VAL A 45 12.57 -1.03 -13.67
C VAL A 45 11.42 -0.22 -13.08
N ALA A 46 11.06 0.91 -13.70
CA ALA A 46 9.94 1.74 -13.28
C ALA A 46 8.62 0.97 -13.26
N TYR A 47 8.35 0.16 -14.29
CA TYR A 47 7.16 -0.68 -14.35
C TYR A 47 7.11 -1.70 -13.20
N VAL A 48 8.23 -2.35 -12.89
CA VAL A 48 8.31 -3.33 -11.78
C VAL A 48 8.04 -2.64 -10.45
N VAL A 49 8.65 -1.49 -10.19
CA VAL A 49 8.43 -0.70 -8.97
C VAL A 49 6.98 -0.24 -8.89
N PHE A 50 6.43 0.33 -9.96
CA PHE A 50 5.04 0.76 -10.02
C PHE A 50 4.06 -0.40 -9.75
N LYS A 51 4.33 -1.58 -10.29
CA LYS A 51 3.51 -2.78 -10.06
C LYS A 51 3.50 -3.20 -8.60
N ILE A 52 4.62 -3.09 -7.89
CA ILE A 52 4.71 -3.36 -6.45
C ILE A 52 3.89 -2.33 -5.67
N VAL A 53 4.09 -1.04 -5.95
CA VAL A 53 3.35 0.05 -5.32
C VAL A 53 1.84 -0.08 -5.55
N ALA A 54 1.42 -0.38 -6.78
CA ALA A 54 0.01 -0.57 -7.12
C ALA A 54 -0.61 -1.76 -6.37
N LYS A 55 0.13 -2.84 -6.14
CA LYS A 55 -0.34 -3.95 -5.29
C LYS A 55 -0.57 -3.52 -3.84
N ILE A 56 0.34 -2.72 -3.29
CA ILE A 56 0.23 -2.21 -1.92
C ILE A 56 -0.99 -1.30 -1.79
N ILE A 57 -1.15 -0.33 -2.71
CA ILE A 57 -2.29 0.60 -2.71
C ILE A 57 -3.62 -0.15 -2.80
N LYS A 58 -3.71 -1.18 -3.65
CA LYS A 58 -4.92 -2.04 -3.72
C LYS A 58 -5.26 -2.66 -2.38
N GLY A 59 -4.27 -3.20 -1.67
CA GLY A 59 -4.46 -3.75 -0.32
C GLY A 59 -4.99 -2.71 0.67
N ILE A 60 -4.41 -1.50 0.65
CA ILE A 60 -4.84 -0.39 1.52
C ILE A 60 -6.30 -0.02 1.24
N VAL A 61 -6.68 0.17 -0.03
CA VAL A 61 -8.06 0.53 -0.41
C VAL A 61 -9.06 -0.54 0.05
N ILE A 62 -8.75 -1.82 -0.19
CA ILE A 62 -9.61 -2.93 0.26
C ILE A 62 -9.73 -2.94 1.78
N SER A 63 -8.63 -2.72 2.50
CA SER A 63 -8.62 -2.70 3.97
C SER A 63 -9.46 -1.53 4.52
N ALA A 64 -9.42 -0.36 3.88
CA ALA A 64 -10.22 0.79 4.27
C ALA A 64 -11.72 0.52 4.04
N ILE A 65 -12.09 -0.05 2.90
CA ILE A 65 -13.47 -0.45 2.61
C ILE A 65 -13.94 -1.49 3.65
N ALA A 66 -13.13 -2.50 3.94
CA ALA A 66 -13.46 -3.52 4.93
C ALA A 66 -13.65 -2.91 6.33
N ALA A 67 -12.80 -1.96 6.74
CA ALA A 67 -12.93 -1.26 8.01
C ALA A 67 -14.24 -0.45 8.09
N ILE A 68 -14.59 0.29 7.04
CA ILE A 68 -15.85 1.05 6.97
C ILE A 68 -17.05 0.09 7.03
N LEU A 69 -17.03 -1.00 6.27
CA LEU A 69 -18.11 -1.99 6.30
C LEU A 69 -18.27 -2.63 7.67
N ALA A 70 -17.16 -3.03 8.31
CA ALA A 70 -17.18 -3.57 9.66
C ALA A 70 -17.73 -2.56 10.68
N PHE A 71 -17.35 -1.29 10.55
CA PHE A 71 -17.85 -0.22 11.40
C PHE A 71 -19.36 0.01 11.21
N LEU A 72 -19.84 0.06 9.97
CA LEU A 72 -21.27 0.21 9.66
C LEU A 72 -22.09 -1.00 10.16
N LEU A 73 -21.58 -2.21 9.98
CA LEU A 73 -22.21 -3.43 10.50
C LEU A 73 -22.25 -3.45 12.03
N ALA A 74 -21.23 -2.93 12.71
CA ALA A 74 -21.19 -2.87 14.17
C ALA A 74 -22.04 -1.74 14.76
N THR A 75 -22.18 -0.61 14.05
CA THR A 75 -22.92 0.56 14.56
C THR A 75 -24.44 0.45 14.42
N VAL A 76 -24.97 -0.23 13.40
CA VAL A 76 -26.43 -0.41 13.22
C VAL A 76 -27.08 -1.19 14.39
N PRO A 77 -26.55 -2.34 14.86
CA PRO A 77 -27.08 -3.04 16.03
C PRO A 77 -26.90 -2.25 17.33
N GLY A 78 -25.79 -1.53 17.48
CA GLY A 78 -25.52 -0.71 18.67
C GLY A 78 -26.60 0.35 18.91
N ASN A 79 -27.01 1.06 17.85
CA ASN A 79 -28.10 2.03 17.95
C ASN A 79 -29.46 1.38 18.29
N MET A 80 -29.73 0.19 17.77
CA MET A 80 -30.96 -0.56 18.08
C MET A 80 -30.98 -1.07 19.53
N ILE A 81 -29.82 -1.46 20.08
CA ILE A 81 -29.72 -1.87 21.49
C ILE A 81 -30.02 -0.69 22.40
N LEU A 82 -29.48 0.50 22.10
CA LEU A 82 -29.75 1.70 22.89
C LEU A 82 -31.23 2.11 22.82
N SER A 83 -31.85 2.08 21.65
CA SER A 83 -33.29 2.40 21.51
C SER A 83 -34.16 1.43 22.32
N ASN A 84 -33.90 0.11 22.22
CA ASN A 84 -34.68 -0.88 22.97
C ASN A 84 -34.42 -0.81 24.49
N ALA A 85 -33.20 -0.47 24.91
CA ALA A 85 -32.89 -0.26 26.32
C ALA A 85 -33.59 0.99 26.87
N TYR A 86 -33.64 2.06 26.07
CA TYR A 86 -34.36 3.28 26.39
C TYR A 86 -35.87 3.01 26.54
N ASP A 87 -36.50 2.33 25.58
CA ASP A 87 -37.92 1.97 25.63
C ASP A 87 -38.26 1.14 26.88
N ARG A 88 -37.36 0.24 27.29
CA ARG A 88 -37.50 -0.57 28.52
C ARG A 88 -37.40 0.25 29.79
N VAL A 89 -36.54 1.28 29.81
CA VAL A 89 -36.38 2.16 30.98
C VAL A 89 -37.59 3.08 31.08
N GLU A 90 -38.06 3.65 29.96
CA GLU A 90 -39.25 4.51 29.93
C GLU A 90 -40.51 3.77 30.41
N GLN A 91 -40.70 2.51 30.00
CA GLN A 91 -41.81 1.67 30.49
C GLN A 91 -41.71 1.37 31.98
N GLN A 92 -40.51 1.08 32.50
CA GLN A 92 -40.31 0.83 33.94
C GLN A 92 -40.55 2.09 34.77
N VAL A 93 -40.10 3.26 34.30
CA VAL A 93 -40.29 4.54 34.98
C VAL A 93 -41.78 4.90 34.99
N THR A 94 -42.47 4.77 33.86
CA THR A 94 -43.92 5.02 33.75
C THR A 94 -44.73 4.09 34.65
N ALA A 95 -44.41 2.78 34.68
CA ALA A 95 -45.07 1.82 35.55
C ALA A 95 -44.84 2.14 37.04
N SER A 96 -43.62 2.54 37.41
CA SER A 96 -43.28 2.91 38.80
C SER A 96 -44.01 4.18 39.25
N LEU A 97 -44.15 5.17 38.36
CA LEU A 97 -44.88 6.40 38.64
C LEU A 97 -46.39 6.17 38.75
N SER A 98 -46.97 5.32 37.89
CA SER A 98 -48.39 4.99 37.93
C SER A 98 -48.78 4.13 39.14
N GLN A 99 -47.82 3.48 39.79
CA GLN A 99 -48.03 2.65 40.99
C GLN A 99 -47.75 3.42 42.29
N ALA A 100 -47.13 4.61 42.18
CA ALA A 100 -46.85 5.52 43.30
C ALA A 100 -47.92 6.61 43.49
N GLN A 101 -48.94 6.66 42.62
CA GLN A 101 -50.18 7.43 42.80
C GLN A 101 -51.30 6.53 43.32
#